data_AF-A0A6I8T3P3-F1
#
_entry.id   AF-A0A6I8T3P3-F1
#
_cell.length_a   1.000
_cell.length_b   1.000
_cell.length_c   1.000
_cell.angle_alpha   90.00
_cell.angle_beta   90.00
_cell.angle_gamma   90.00
#
_symmetry.space_group_name_H-M   'P 1'
#
loop_
_entity.id
_entity.type
_entity.pdbx_description
1 polymer ?
#
loop_
_entity_poly.entity_id
_entity_poly.type
_entity_poly.pdbx_seq_one_letter_code
_entity_poly.pdbx_strand_id
1 'polypeptide(L)'
;MSCTALAVLAFLCVAVNCDVYFTYGPGVEQWGLISKFCDGDRQSPIDLDSKLVQTVAGGKPLELTNVCENPTKVRVHNNGHTACRIQRQRVLFFKEVH
;
A
#
# COMPACT_ATOMS: atom_id res chain seq x y z
N MET A 1 -48.42 -3.76 -30.23
CA MET A 1 -48.40 -4.13 -28.80
C MET A 1 -47.43 -5.30 -28.66
N SER A 2 -46.26 -5.24 -28.04
CA SER A 2 -45.54 -4.17 -27.35
C SER A 2 -44.04 -4.46 -27.53
N CYS A 3 -43.33 -3.53 -28.16
CA CYS A 3 -41.88 -3.57 -28.37
C CYS A 3 -41.17 -3.08 -27.09
N THR A 4 -41.45 -3.69 -25.94
CA THR A 4 -41.04 -3.16 -24.63
C THR A 4 -40.64 -4.27 -23.65
N ALA A 5 -39.94 -5.30 -24.10
CA ALA A 5 -39.44 -6.36 -23.21
C ALA A 5 -37.92 -6.57 -23.26
N LEU A 6 -37.18 -5.70 -23.96
CA LEU A 6 -35.71 -5.79 -24.09
C LEU A 6 -34.95 -4.60 -23.49
N ALA A 7 -35.65 -3.66 -22.86
CA ALA A 7 -35.04 -2.45 -22.29
C ALA A 7 -34.83 -2.50 -20.76
N VAL A 8 -35.27 -3.56 -20.07
CA VAL A 8 -35.21 -3.60 -18.59
C VAL A 8 -33.91 -4.23 -18.06
N LEU A 9 -33.10 -4.88 -18.90
CA LEU A 9 -31.89 -5.60 -18.47
C LEU A 9 -30.58 -4.85 -18.73
N ALA A 10 -30.61 -3.52 -18.84
CA ALA A 10 -29.43 -2.72 -19.19
C ALA A 10 -29.15 -1.56 -18.21
N PHE A 11 -29.55 -1.69 -16.94
CA PHE A 11 -29.45 -0.59 -15.96
C PHE A 11 -28.67 -0.88 -14.67
N LEU A 12 -27.78 -1.88 -14.64
CA LEU A 12 -26.97 -2.15 -13.44
C LEU A 12 -25.48 -2.41 -13.70
N CYS A 13 -24.94 -1.99 -14.85
CA CYS A 13 -23.50 -1.81 -14.98
C CYS A 13 -23.15 -0.37 -14.60
N VAL A 14 -23.43 0.02 -13.36
CA VAL A 14 -22.66 1.12 -12.78
C VAL A 14 -21.23 0.58 -12.77
N ALA A 15 -20.36 1.17 -13.58
CA ALA A 15 -18.93 0.99 -13.44
C ALA A 15 -18.58 1.50 -12.03
N VAL A 16 -18.72 0.63 -11.04
CA VAL A 16 -18.18 0.86 -9.72
C VAL A 16 -16.69 0.98 -9.99
N ASN A 17 -16.18 2.20 -9.95
CA ASN A 17 -14.75 2.41 -9.76
C ASN A 17 -14.45 1.74 -8.41
N CYS A 18 -14.07 0.47 -8.45
CA CYS A 18 -13.59 -0.28 -7.31
C CYS A 18 -12.19 0.24 -6.94
N ASP A 19 -12.09 1.53 -6.65
CA ASP A 19 -11.01 2.01 -5.79
C ASP A 19 -11.30 1.38 -4.43
N VAL A 20 -10.55 0.32 -4.13
CA VAL A 20 -10.77 -0.45 -2.91
C VAL A 20 -10.37 0.42 -1.72
N TYR A 21 -11.39 1.00 -1.08
CA TYR A 21 -11.21 1.87 0.07
C TYR A 21 -11.00 1.03 1.33
N PHE A 22 -9.83 1.12 1.95
CA PHE A 22 -9.52 0.42 3.20
C PHE A 22 -9.54 1.40 4.38
N THR A 23 -9.75 0.92 5.59
CA THR A 23 -9.71 1.73 6.81
C THR A 23 -8.84 1.05 7.87
N TYR A 24 -8.27 1.85 8.77
CA TYR A 24 -7.58 1.35 9.96
C TYR A 24 -8.57 1.02 11.08
N GLY A 25 -8.07 0.46 12.19
CA GLY A 25 -8.89 0.06 13.33
C GLY A 25 -9.69 -1.21 13.00
N PRO A 26 -11.03 -1.22 13.17
CA PRO A 26 -11.85 -2.40 12.89
C PRO A 26 -11.75 -2.92 11.44
N GLY A 27 -11.39 -2.06 10.49
CA GLY A 27 -11.26 -2.44 9.08
C GLY A 27 -10.04 -3.31 8.76
N VAL A 28 -9.04 -3.37 9.65
CA VAL A 28 -7.77 -4.09 9.39
C VAL A 28 -8.00 -5.59 9.22
N GLU A 29 -8.91 -6.17 10.00
CA GLU A 29 -9.25 -7.60 9.91
C GLU A 29 -9.86 -7.99 8.55
N GLN A 30 -10.32 -7.00 7.77
CA GLN A 30 -10.95 -7.22 6.46
C GLN A 30 -10.00 -6.97 5.29
N TRP A 31 -8.75 -6.57 5.53
CA TRP A 31 -7.80 -6.27 4.45
C TRP A 31 -7.49 -7.49 3.58
N GLY A 32 -7.60 -8.71 4.13
CA GLY A 32 -7.55 -9.96 3.38
C GLY A 32 -8.62 -10.16 2.30
N LEU A 33 -9.76 -9.48 2.45
CA LEU A 33 -10.82 -9.45 1.45
C LEU A 33 -10.50 -8.47 0.30
N ILE A 34 -9.76 -7.41 0.63
CA ILE A 34 -9.30 -6.37 -0.29
C ILE A 34 -8.09 -6.86 -1.11
N SER A 35 -7.13 -7.47 -0.42
CA SER A 35 -5.90 -8.00 -1.00
C SER A 35 -5.50 -9.27 -0.27
N LYS A 36 -5.42 -10.39 -1.00
CA LYS A 36 -5.00 -11.68 -0.45
C LYS A 36 -3.58 -11.68 0.10
N PHE A 37 -2.77 -10.71 -0.29
CA PHE A 37 -1.42 -10.56 0.26
C PHE A 37 -1.44 -10.14 1.73
N CYS A 38 -2.50 -9.48 2.22
CA CYS A 38 -2.62 -9.06 3.61
C CYS A 38 -2.87 -10.22 4.59
N ASP A 39 -3.34 -11.37 4.10
CA ASP A 39 -3.57 -12.59 4.90
C ASP A 39 -2.38 -13.56 4.89
N GLY A 40 -1.25 -13.18 4.27
CA GLY A 40 -0.09 -14.06 4.17
C GLY A 40 0.72 -14.11 5.47
N ASP A 41 1.49 -15.18 5.67
CA ASP A 41 2.27 -15.39 6.92
C ASP A 41 3.50 -14.47 7.11
N ARG A 42 3.84 -13.66 6.09
CA ARG A 42 5.00 -12.76 6.09
C ARG A 42 4.56 -11.29 5.99
N GLN A 43 3.74 -10.85 6.95
CA GLN A 43 3.31 -9.46 7.05
C GLN A 43 4.29 -8.60 7.85
N SER A 44 4.26 -7.31 7.57
CA SER A 44 4.79 -6.24 8.42
C SER A 44 3.63 -5.42 9.00
N PRO A 45 3.80 -4.76 10.16
CA PRO A 45 4.98 -4.74 11.01
C PRO A 45 5.13 -6.00 11.88
N ILE A 46 6.35 -6.24 12.36
CA ILE A 46 6.66 -7.25 13.39
C ILE A 46 7.34 -6.58 14.58
N ASP A 47 7.29 -7.22 15.74
CA ASP A 47 8.11 -6.83 16.87
C ASP A 47 9.57 -7.28 16.66
N LEU A 48 10.52 -6.39 16.96
CA LEU A 48 11.95 -6.64 16.77
C LEU A 48 12.63 -6.77 18.14
N ASP A 49 12.81 -8.00 18.61
CA ASP A 49 13.58 -8.28 19.82
C ASP A 49 15.08 -8.34 19.50
N SER A 50 15.84 -7.37 20.00
CA SER A 50 17.30 -7.28 19.85
C SER A 50 18.07 -8.45 20.46
N LYS A 51 17.43 -9.30 21.27
CA LYS A 51 18.03 -10.56 21.77
C LYS A 51 17.92 -11.72 20.77
N LEU A 52 16.98 -11.64 19.83
CA LEU A 52 16.69 -12.68 18.84
C LEU A 52 17.23 -12.34 17.44
N VAL A 53 17.73 -11.12 17.23
CA VAL A 53 18.33 -10.71 15.95
C VAL A 53 19.64 -11.43 15.68
N GLN A 54 19.90 -11.71 14.41
CA GLN A 54 21.17 -12.25 13.95
C GLN A 54 22.04 -11.12 13.40
N THR A 55 23.28 -11.00 13.89
CA THR A 55 24.25 -10.07 13.32
C THR A 55 24.76 -10.61 12.00
N VAL A 56 24.44 -9.94 10.90
CA VAL A 56 24.95 -10.28 9.58
C VAL A 56 26.17 -9.43 9.27
N ALA A 57 27.35 -10.07 9.14
CA ALA A 57 28.57 -9.40 8.70
C ALA A 57 28.63 -9.33 7.16
N GLY A 58 29.17 -8.24 6.61
CA GLY A 58 29.35 -8.07 5.16
C GLY A 58 28.22 -7.35 4.42
N GLY A 59 27.21 -6.85 5.15
CA GLY A 59 26.24 -5.90 4.60
C GLY A 59 26.94 -4.59 4.19
N LYS A 60 26.64 -4.09 2.99
CA LYS A 60 27.07 -2.74 2.59
C LYS A 60 26.32 -1.72 3.45
N PRO A 61 26.99 -0.66 3.96
CA PRO A 61 26.31 0.45 4.59
C PRO A 61 25.22 1.02 3.68
N LEU A 62 24.12 1.47 4.28
CA LEU A 62 23.10 2.21 3.56
C LEU A 62 23.65 3.59 3.20
N GLU A 63 23.96 3.79 1.93
CA GLU A 63 24.42 5.08 1.41
C GLU A 63 23.20 5.92 1.00
N LEU A 64 22.94 6.99 1.73
CA LEU A 64 21.91 7.96 1.40
C LEU A 64 22.57 9.20 0.78
N THR A 65 22.37 9.40 -0.52
CA THR A 65 22.89 10.58 -1.20
C THR A 65 21.96 11.78 -1.05
N ASN A 66 22.54 12.97 -0.90
CA ASN A 66 21.86 14.27 -0.96
C ASN A 66 20.75 14.48 0.10
N VAL A 67 20.78 13.75 1.21
CA VAL A 67 19.77 13.89 2.29
C VAL A 67 19.83 15.25 2.97
N CYS A 68 21.03 15.83 3.06
CA CYS A 68 21.24 17.15 3.65
C CYS A 68 20.94 18.30 2.67
N GLU A 69 20.63 18.00 1.40
CA GLU A 69 20.27 19.04 0.44
C GLU A 69 18.82 19.47 0.66
N ASN A 70 18.63 20.75 0.93
CA ASN A 70 17.30 21.31 1.11
C ASN A 70 16.53 21.27 -0.22
N PRO A 71 15.37 20.62 -0.28
CA PRO A 71 14.56 20.59 -1.50
C PRO A 71 13.99 21.98 -1.79
N THR A 72 14.10 22.45 -3.03
CA THR A 72 13.52 23.74 -3.47
C THR A 72 12.00 23.77 -3.32
N LYS A 73 11.35 22.61 -3.42
CA LYS A 73 9.90 22.46 -3.23
C LYS A 73 9.58 21.05 -2.74
N VAL A 74 8.68 20.95 -1.77
CA VAL A 74 8.11 19.70 -1.30
C VAL A 74 6.62 19.72 -1.56
N ARG A 75 6.08 18.65 -2.18
CA ARG A 75 4.64 18.43 -2.29
C ARG A 75 4.23 17.41 -1.25
N VAL A 76 3.37 17.84 -0.33
CA VAL A 76 2.71 16.98 0.64
C VAL A 76 1.26 16.84 0.22
N HIS A 77 0.75 15.62 0.23
CA HIS A 77 -0.64 15.32 -0.04
C HIS A 77 -1.18 14.43 1.08
N ASN A 78 -2.35 14.77 1.60
CA ASN A 78 -3.08 13.90 2.50
C ASN A 78 -3.90 12.94 1.63
N ASN A 79 -3.63 11.64 1.71
CA ASN A 79 -4.36 10.62 0.96
C ASN A 79 -5.52 10.00 1.76
N GLY A 80 -5.91 10.58 2.90
CA GLY A 80 -6.94 10.05 3.79
C GLY A 80 -6.45 8.97 4.76
N HIS A 81 -5.24 8.44 4.55
CA HIS A 81 -4.62 7.40 5.38
C HIS A 81 -3.29 7.84 5.99
N THR A 82 -2.60 8.80 5.37
CA THR A 82 -1.37 9.42 5.86
C THR A 82 -1.07 10.73 5.11
N ALA A 83 -0.18 11.55 5.66
CA ALA A 83 0.43 12.66 4.94
C ALA A 83 1.61 12.13 4.11
N CYS A 84 1.40 11.95 2.81
CA CYS A 84 2.42 11.39 1.93
C CYS A 84 3.23 12.50 1.25
N ARG A 85 4.54 12.36 1.28
CA ARG A 85 5.47 13.23 0.54
C ARG A 85 5.73 12.60 -0.82
N ILE A 86 5.43 13.33 -1.90
CA ILE A 86 5.78 12.85 -3.25
C ILE A 86 7.27 13.12 -3.47
N GLN A 87 8.11 12.13 -3.19
CA GLN A 87 9.50 12.12 -3.65
C GLN A 87 9.60 11.26 -4.90
N ARG A 88 10.26 11.76 -5.95
CA ARG A 88 10.65 10.95 -7.12
C ARG A 88 11.82 10.02 -6.77
N GLN A 89 11.70 9.24 -5.70
CA GLN A 89 12.66 8.21 -5.31
C GLN A 89 11.96 6.86 -5.34
N ARG A 90 12.60 5.88 -5.99
CA ARG A 90 12.17 4.48 -5.99
C ARG A 90 11.98 4.04 -4.54
N VAL A 91 10.74 3.70 -4.18
CA VAL A 91 10.39 3.15 -2.87
C VAL A 91 11.16 1.85 -2.67
N LEU A 92 11.87 1.73 -1.54
CA LEU A 92 12.51 0.50 -1.09
C LEU A 92 11.40 -0.51 -0.74
N PHE A 93 11.20 -1.49 -1.62
CA PHE A 93 10.51 -2.72 -1.25
C PHE A 93 11.56 -3.68 -0.69
N PHE A 94 11.43 -4.07 0.58
CA PHE A 94 12.11 -5.25 1.10
C PHE A 94 11.47 -6.47 0.45
N LYS A 95 12.03 -6.89 -0.69
CA LYS A 95 11.81 -8.24 -1.21
C LYS A 95 12.92 -9.10 -0.60
N GLU A 96 12.56 -9.94 0.36
CA GLU A 96 13.49 -10.97 0.85
C GLU A 96 13.92 -11.85 -0.33
N VAL A 97 15.23 -12.03 -0.43
CA VAL A 97 15.91 -12.93 -1.36
C VAL A 97 16.04 -14.27 -0.65
N HIS A 98 15.25 -15.25 -1.08
CA HIS A 98 15.58 -16.67 -0.99
C HIS A 98 14.93 -17.41 -2.16
#